data_AF-A0A2S8ZZ70-F1
#
_entry.id   AF-A0A2S8ZZ70-F1
#
_cell.length_a   1.000
_cell.length_b   1.000
_cell.length_c   1.000
_cell.angle_alpha   90.00
_cell.angle_beta   90.00
_cell.angle_gamma   90.00
#
_symmetry.space_group_name_H-M   'P 1'
#
loop_
_entity.id
_entity.type
_entity.pdbx_description
1 polymer ?
#
loop_
_entity_poly.entity_id
_entity_poly.type
_entity_poly.pdbx_seq_one_letter_code
_entity_poly.pdbx_strand_id
1 'polypeptide(L)'
;MSAEGRGTAVWPGIAPALLVCAAAPAFFVLQIAWLGWLLLALGIGTAWLSERGKAVDDQIVSMGARRETARQIGIRRQPSLTRDLSLIAIGLLIVSVIPLAAELDNLAMLRFTLALGGAVAVPYVVSRYLFRDRAIGFPWRAHRRWGRLQWGWLIAVLVLGWLILPFYFIASGVYQNWPVVDSPDLIARLFVGVGAVGIWDELFFICTVFALLRRHFPDAVANVLQAIVFVSFLWELGYRAWGPVLTIPFALLQGFIFVRTHSLAYVVTVHLLFDAVVFGVLVHAHNPGLLPIFLV
;
A
#
# COMPACT_ATOMS: atom_id res chain seq x y z
N MET A 1 -13.27 -16.74 25.73
CA MET A 1 -14.73 -16.56 25.69
C MET A 1 -15.11 -16.05 24.31
N SER A 2 -15.94 -16.85 23.64
CA SER A 2 -16.75 -16.57 22.45
C SER A 2 -16.07 -15.98 21.21
N ALA A 3 -15.63 -16.90 20.34
CA ALA A 3 -15.67 -16.70 18.90
C ALA A 3 -17.14 -16.59 18.45
N GLU A 4 -17.72 -15.39 18.52
CA GLU A 4 -19.00 -15.10 17.87
C GLU A 4 -18.78 -14.72 16.41
N GLY A 5 -19.51 -15.41 15.53
CA GLY A 5 -19.32 -15.42 14.09
C GLY A 5 -19.41 -14.05 13.44
N ARG A 6 -18.34 -13.64 12.77
CA ARG A 6 -18.33 -12.59 11.73
C ARG A 6 -18.90 -13.13 10.41
N GLY A 7 -20.09 -13.72 10.45
CA GLY A 7 -20.57 -14.63 9.40
C GLY A 7 -21.40 -14.02 8.27
N THR A 8 -22.04 -12.86 8.43
CA THR A 8 -23.11 -12.48 7.48
C THR A 8 -23.15 -11.01 7.03
N ALA A 9 -22.33 -10.11 7.61
CA ALA A 9 -22.40 -8.68 7.32
C ALA A 9 -21.27 -8.13 6.41
N VAL A 10 -20.52 -9.00 5.71
CA VAL A 10 -19.37 -8.59 4.89
C VAL A 10 -19.79 -8.09 3.50
N TRP A 11 -20.92 -8.60 2.98
CA TRP A 11 -21.28 -8.49 1.56
C TRP A 11 -21.67 -7.11 1.01
N PRO A 12 -22.47 -6.27 1.71
CA PRO A 12 -22.92 -5.02 1.09
C PRO A 12 -21.80 -3.99 0.91
N GLY A 13 -20.72 -4.08 1.69
CA GLY A 13 -19.55 -3.19 1.57
C GLY A 13 -18.50 -3.66 0.55
N ILE A 14 -18.48 -4.94 0.16
CA ILE A 14 -17.46 -5.45 -0.77
C ILE A 14 -17.61 -4.81 -2.13
N ALA A 15 -18.83 -4.68 -2.66
CA ALA A 15 -19.07 -4.09 -3.98
C ALA A 15 -18.50 -2.66 -4.10
N PRO A 16 -18.83 -1.70 -3.22
CA PRO A 16 -18.24 -0.36 -3.28
C PRO A 16 -16.71 -0.36 -3.11
N ALA A 17 -16.19 -1.20 -2.20
CA ALA A 17 -14.75 -1.29 -1.98
C ALA A 17 -14.01 -1.86 -3.21
N LEU A 18 -14.59 -2.87 -3.86
CA LEU A 18 -14.05 -3.45 -5.09
C LEU A 18 -14.08 -2.44 -6.23
N LEU A 19 -15.15 -1.65 -6.38
CA LEU A 19 -15.21 -0.59 -7.38
C LEU A 19 -14.09 0.44 -7.17
N VAL A 20 -13.87 0.90 -5.93
CA VAL A 20 -12.77 1.83 -5.63
C VAL A 20 -11.40 1.21 -5.88
N CYS A 21 -11.19 -0.05 -5.48
CA CYS A 21 -9.91 -0.75 -5.73
C CYS A 21 -9.69 -1.04 -7.22
N ALA A 22 -10.76 -1.32 -7.97
CA ALA A 22 -10.72 -1.54 -9.42
C ALA A 22 -10.44 -0.26 -10.22
N ALA A 23 -10.57 0.93 -9.61
CA ALA A 23 -10.10 2.16 -10.24
C ALA A 23 -8.58 2.14 -10.46
N ALA A 24 -7.81 1.46 -9.60
CA ALA A 24 -6.35 1.37 -9.74
C ALA A 24 -5.93 0.67 -11.05
N PRO A 25 -6.42 -0.53 -11.42
CA PRO A 25 -6.09 -1.11 -12.72
C PRO A 25 -6.65 -0.28 -13.88
N ALA A 26 -7.78 0.43 -13.72
CA ALA A 26 -8.25 1.35 -14.76
C ALA A 26 -7.26 2.51 -15.01
N PHE A 27 -6.69 3.10 -13.96
CA PHE A 27 -5.69 4.17 -14.07
C PHE A 27 -4.31 3.67 -14.52
N PHE A 28 -3.81 2.58 -13.93
CA PHE A 28 -2.40 2.21 -14.01
C PHE A 28 -2.12 1.03 -14.94
N VAL A 29 -3.12 0.22 -15.26
CA VAL A 29 -2.94 -0.93 -16.17
C VAL A 29 -3.55 -0.62 -17.53
N LEU A 30 -4.82 -0.19 -17.55
CA LEU A 30 -5.54 0.15 -18.77
C LEU A 30 -5.26 1.57 -19.25
N GLN A 31 -4.80 2.45 -18.37
CA GLN A 31 -4.57 3.87 -18.65
C GLN A 31 -5.82 4.59 -19.19
N ILE A 32 -7.01 4.20 -18.71
CA ILE A 32 -8.31 4.79 -19.07
C ILE A 32 -8.80 5.65 -17.92
N ALA A 33 -8.42 6.93 -17.92
CA ALA A 33 -8.69 7.86 -16.82
C ALA A 33 -10.19 7.99 -16.48
N TRP A 34 -11.06 8.12 -17.49
CA TRP A 34 -12.50 8.29 -17.28
C TRP A 34 -13.14 7.06 -16.62
N LEU A 35 -12.65 5.85 -16.92
CA LEU A 35 -13.14 4.62 -16.30
C LEU A 35 -12.76 4.59 -14.82
N GLY A 36 -11.52 5.00 -14.49
CA GLY A 36 -11.10 5.13 -13.10
C GLY A 36 -11.97 6.13 -12.33
N TRP A 37 -12.25 7.32 -12.90
CA TRP A 37 -13.15 8.30 -12.26
C TRP A 37 -14.57 7.77 -12.07
N LEU A 38 -15.11 7.06 -13.07
CA LEU A 38 -16.43 6.43 -12.99
C LEU A 38 -16.47 5.38 -11.87
N LEU A 39 -15.47 4.51 -11.79
CA LEU A 39 -15.38 3.47 -10.76
C LEU A 39 -15.27 4.06 -9.36
N LEU A 40 -14.47 5.12 -9.18
CA LEU A 40 -14.40 5.84 -7.90
C LEU A 40 -15.74 6.46 -7.51
N ALA A 41 -16.40 7.15 -8.46
CA ALA A 41 -17.70 7.78 -8.22
C ALA A 41 -18.79 6.76 -7.87
N LEU A 42 -18.85 5.64 -8.60
CA LEU A 42 -19.79 4.55 -8.33
C LEU A 42 -19.49 3.87 -7.00
N GLY A 43 -18.22 3.61 -6.69
CA GLY A 43 -17.80 2.99 -5.43
C GLY A 43 -18.15 3.85 -4.21
N ILE A 44 -17.84 5.15 -4.24
CA ILE A 44 -18.18 6.08 -3.16
C ILE A 44 -19.70 6.29 -3.09
N GLY A 45 -20.36 6.47 -4.23
CA GLY A 45 -21.81 6.69 -4.31
C GLY A 45 -22.61 5.51 -3.76
N THR A 46 -22.23 4.28 -4.11
CA THR A 46 -22.88 3.06 -3.60
C THR A 46 -22.59 2.82 -2.12
N ALA A 47 -21.38 3.13 -1.63
CA ALA A 47 -21.09 3.13 -0.19
C ALA A 47 -21.98 4.14 0.56
N TRP A 48 -22.09 5.36 0.04
CA TRP A 48 -22.91 6.41 0.62
C TRP A 48 -24.39 6.01 0.68
N LEU A 49 -24.93 5.44 -0.41
CA LEU A 49 -26.30 4.93 -0.45
C LEU A 49 -26.53 3.81 0.57
N SER A 50 -25.55 2.92 0.77
CA SER A 50 -25.61 1.84 1.76
C SER A 50 -25.62 2.35 3.20
N GLU A 51 -25.00 3.50 3.46
CA GLU A 51 -24.90 4.12 4.78
C GLU A 51 -26.03 5.12 5.08
N ARG A 52 -26.67 5.69 4.04
CA ARG A 52 -27.65 6.80 4.16
C ARG A 52 -28.85 6.51 5.07
N GLY A 53 -29.20 5.24 5.27
CA GLY A 53 -30.29 4.79 6.15
C GLY A 53 -29.86 4.18 7.48
N LYS A 54 -28.55 4.07 7.74
CA LYS A 54 -28.01 3.55 9.01
C LYS A 54 -27.69 4.74 9.89
N ALA A 55 -28.40 4.91 11.00
CA ALA A 55 -28.00 5.89 12.01
C ALA A 55 -26.59 5.52 12.49
N VAL A 56 -25.61 6.40 12.26
CA VAL A 56 -24.27 6.26 12.82
C VAL A 56 -24.40 6.51 14.31
N ASP A 57 -24.61 5.43 15.06
CA ASP A 57 -24.76 5.50 16.51
C ASP A 57 -23.37 5.70 17.11
N ASP A 58 -23.03 6.98 17.30
CA ASP A 58 -21.82 7.43 17.98
C ASP A 58 -21.84 6.84 19.39
N GLN A 59 -20.96 5.86 19.65
CA GLN A 59 -20.93 5.19 20.94
C GLN A 59 -20.34 6.13 21.99
N ILE A 60 -21.18 6.54 22.93
CA ILE A 60 -20.74 7.28 24.10
C ILE A 60 -19.91 6.34 24.97
N VAL A 61 -18.63 6.66 25.13
CA VAL A 61 -17.72 5.93 26.02
C VAL A 61 -17.77 6.61 27.38
N SER A 62 -18.36 5.91 28.34
CA SER A 62 -18.42 6.33 29.74
C SER A 62 -17.54 5.43 30.61
N MET A 63 -16.85 5.98 31.62
CA MET A 63 -16.27 5.15 32.69
C MET A 63 -16.86 5.48 34.06
N GLY A 64 -17.08 4.41 34.83
CA GLY A 64 -17.59 4.42 36.20
C GLY A 64 -18.01 3.02 36.61
N ALA A 65 -17.97 2.71 37.90
CA ALA A 65 -18.34 1.39 38.43
C ALA A 65 -19.85 1.12 38.37
N ARG A 66 -20.68 2.17 38.32
CA ARG A 66 -22.14 2.12 38.12
C ARG A 66 -22.52 2.92 36.88
N ARG A 67 -23.46 2.39 36.09
CA ARG A 67 -24.03 3.04 34.89
C ARG A 67 -24.60 4.44 35.21
N GLU A 68 -25.25 4.60 36.36
CA GLU A 68 -25.88 5.85 36.82
C GLU A 68 -24.86 6.94 37.18
N THR A 69 -23.65 6.55 37.58
CA THR A 69 -22.55 7.45 37.98
C THR A 69 -21.46 7.54 36.92
N ALA A 70 -21.64 6.88 35.77
CA ALA A 70 -20.61 6.78 34.75
C ALA A 70 -20.40 8.15 34.08
N ARG A 71 -19.16 8.66 34.16
CA ARG A 71 -18.80 9.93 33.52
C ARG A 71 -18.55 9.67 32.04
N GLN A 72 -19.11 10.50 31.16
CA GLN A 72 -18.73 10.47 29.75
C GLN A 72 -17.28 10.94 29.59
N ILE A 73 -16.45 10.11 28.95
CA ILE A 73 -15.02 10.38 28.74
C ILE A 73 -14.71 10.60 27.26
N GLY A 74 -15.63 10.20 26.37
CA GLY A 74 -15.56 10.56 24.97
C GLY A 74 -16.65 9.93 24.12
N ILE A 75 -16.58 10.21 22.82
CA ILE A 75 -17.44 9.62 21.81
C ILE A 75 -16.56 8.78 20.90
N ARG A 76 -16.88 7.49 20.76
CA ARG A 76 -16.27 6.60 19.77
C ARG A 76 -17.13 6.62 18.51
N ARG A 77 -16.70 7.39 17.52
CA ARG A 77 -17.33 7.41 16.20
C ARG A 77 -17.16 6.05 15.51
N GLN A 78 -18.25 5.51 14.96
CA GLN A 78 -18.14 4.31 14.14
C GLN A 78 -17.40 4.62 12.82
N PRO A 79 -16.57 3.69 12.31
CA PRO A 79 -15.99 3.81 10.98
C PRO A 79 -17.09 3.99 9.92
N SER A 80 -16.89 4.92 8.98
CA SER A 80 -17.75 5.05 7.80
C SER A 80 -16.98 4.56 6.58
N LEU A 81 -17.58 3.60 5.88
CA LEU A 81 -17.05 3.05 4.64
C LEU A 81 -16.92 4.13 3.59
N THR A 82 -17.91 5.02 3.48
CA THR A 82 -17.86 6.14 2.51
C THR A 82 -16.65 7.04 2.76
N ARG A 83 -16.39 7.40 4.02
CA ARG A 83 -15.23 8.22 4.38
C ARG A 83 -13.92 7.51 4.07
N ASP A 84 -13.81 6.25 4.47
CA ASP A 84 -12.58 5.46 4.28
C ASP A 84 -12.28 5.20 2.80
N LEU A 85 -13.30 4.87 2.00
CA LEU A 85 -13.15 4.72 0.55
C LEU A 85 -12.83 6.06 -0.14
N SER A 86 -13.36 7.18 0.35
CA SER A 86 -13.00 8.52 -0.17
C SER A 86 -11.53 8.85 0.08
N LEU A 87 -10.96 8.45 1.23
CA LEU A 87 -9.53 8.64 1.51
C LEU A 87 -8.65 7.84 0.54
N ILE A 88 -9.03 6.59 0.25
CA ILE A 88 -8.33 5.76 -0.75
C ILE A 88 -8.45 6.39 -2.14
N ALA A 89 -9.65 6.83 -2.51
CA ALA A 89 -9.90 7.49 -3.79
C ALA A 89 -9.07 8.77 -3.98
N ILE A 90 -8.98 9.61 -2.95
CA ILE A 90 -8.13 10.82 -2.96
C ILE A 90 -6.67 10.43 -3.20
N GLY A 91 -6.17 9.41 -2.51
CA GLY A 91 -4.82 8.91 -2.72
C GLY A 91 -4.58 8.47 -4.17
N LEU A 92 -5.48 7.63 -4.70
CA LEU A 92 -5.42 7.14 -6.08
C LEU A 92 -5.47 8.27 -7.12
N LEU A 93 -6.33 9.26 -6.91
CA LEU A 93 -6.44 10.43 -7.78
C LEU A 93 -5.17 11.28 -7.78
N ILE A 94 -4.53 11.47 -6.63
CA ILE A 94 -3.28 12.24 -6.56
C ILE A 94 -2.17 11.52 -7.32
N VAL A 95 -2.04 10.20 -7.12
CA VAL A 95 -1.01 9.39 -7.79
C VAL A 95 -1.26 9.31 -9.31
N SER A 96 -2.53 9.26 -9.75
CA SER A 96 -2.85 9.13 -11.18
C SER A 96 -2.65 10.39 -12.02
N VAL A 97 -2.31 11.52 -11.40
CA VAL A 97 -2.08 12.81 -12.10
C VAL A 97 -0.70 12.87 -12.76
N ILE A 98 0.27 12.07 -12.29
CA ILE A 98 1.63 12.06 -12.83
C ILE A 98 1.94 10.73 -13.53
N PRO A 99 2.78 10.73 -14.56
CA PRO A 99 3.42 9.51 -15.05
C PRO A 99 4.25 8.90 -13.91
N LEU A 100 4.12 7.59 -13.70
CA LEU A 100 4.92 6.86 -12.70
C LEU A 100 6.18 6.23 -13.30
N ALA A 101 6.48 6.52 -14.57
CA ALA A 101 7.75 6.14 -15.17
C ALA A 101 8.90 6.69 -14.31
N ALA A 102 9.89 5.85 -14.04
CA ALA A 102 11.00 6.17 -13.14
C ALA A 102 12.02 7.13 -13.81
N GLU A 103 11.60 8.34 -14.15
CA GLU A 103 12.50 9.36 -14.70
C GLU A 103 13.36 9.99 -13.58
N LEU A 104 14.67 10.12 -13.83
CA LEU A 104 15.66 10.56 -12.83
C LEU A 104 16.08 12.03 -12.97
N ASP A 105 15.44 12.81 -13.84
CA ASP A 105 15.69 14.25 -13.91
C ASP A 105 15.11 14.98 -12.68
N ASN A 106 15.66 16.15 -12.38
CA ASN A 106 15.31 16.88 -11.15
C ASN A 106 13.82 17.24 -11.07
N LEU A 107 13.18 17.54 -12.20
CA LEU A 107 11.79 17.97 -12.26
C LEU A 107 10.85 16.78 -12.15
N ALA A 108 11.17 15.66 -12.80
CA ALA A 108 10.48 14.39 -12.65
C ALA A 108 10.55 13.91 -11.19
N MET A 109 11.75 13.88 -10.59
CA MET A 109 11.92 13.50 -9.17
C MET A 109 11.11 14.41 -8.23
N LEU A 110 11.08 15.72 -8.48
CA LEU A 110 10.29 16.65 -7.69
C LEU A 110 8.78 16.38 -7.82
N ARG A 111 8.27 16.23 -9.06
CA ARG A 111 6.86 15.92 -9.32
C ARG A 111 6.46 14.60 -8.66
N PHE A 112 7.29 13.59 -8.81
CA PHE A 112 7.11 12.27 -8.24
C PHE A 112 7.07 12.31 -6.71
N THR A 113 8.01 13.03 -6.09
CA THR A 113 8.05 13.23 -4.63
C THR A 113 6.80 13.95 -4.12
N LEU A 114 6.36 15.00 -4.82
CA LEU A 114 5.16 15.76 -4.43
C LEU A 114 3.89 14.94 -4.59
N ALA A 115 3.76 14.16 -5.65
CA ALA A 115 2.58 13.33 -5.89
C ALA A 115 2.50 12.17 -4.89
N LEU A 116 3.58 11.39 -4.72
CA LEU A 116 3.63 10.30 -3.75
C LEU A 116 3.45 10.85 -2.32
N GLY A 117 4.20 11.89 -1.95
CA GLY A 117 4.06 12.56 -0.66
C GLY A 117 2.63 13.05 -0.41
N GLY A 118 2.00 13.67 -1.41
CA GLY A 118 0.62 14.13 -1.36
C GLY A 118 -0.40 13.00 -1.20
N ALA A 119 -0.19 11.88 -1.87
CA ALA A 119 -1.07 10.71 -1.82
C ALA A 119 -1.14 10.06 -0.44
N VAL A 120 -0.11 10.25 0.40
CA VAL A 120 -0.11 9.80 1.81
C VAL A 120 -0.52 10.95 2.74
N ALA A 121 0.04 12.15 2.54
CA ALA A 121 -0.17 13.28 3.43
C ALA A 121 -1.61 13.80 3.39
N VAL A 122 -2.22 13.91 2.21
CA VAL A 122 -3.58 14.44 2.07
C VAL A 122 -4.60 13.52 2.74
N PRO A 123 -4.66 12.20 2.46
CA PRO A 123 -5.57 11.31 3.20
C PRO A 123 -5.32 11.32 4.71
N TYR A 124 -4.05 11.37 5.15
CA TYR A 124 -3.71 11.46 6.56
C TYR A 124 -4.27 12.73 7.23
N VAL A 125 -4.06 13.89 6.60
CA VAL A 125 -4.55 15.20 7.10
C VAL A 125 -6.08 15.24 7.09
N VAL A 126 -6.72 14.75 6.03
CA VAL A 126 -8.19 14.69 5.94
C VAL A 126 -8.77 13.78 7.02
N SER A 127 -8.22 12.57 7.23
CA SER A 127 -8.65 11.68 8.31
C SER A 127 -8.47 12.33 9.68
N ARG A 128 -7.32 12.97 9.92
CA ARG A 128 -6.99 13.52 11.24
C ARG A 128 -7.78 14.79 11.58
N TYR A 129 -7.93 15.71 10.65
CA TYR A 129 -8.45 17.05 10.92
C TYR A 129 -9.89 17.26 10.43
N LEU A 130 -10.25 16.68 9.27
CA LEU A 130 -11.61 16.81 8.72
C LEU A 130 -12.54 15.74 9.30
N PHE A 131 -12.19 14.46 9.17
CA PHE A 131 -13.02 13.36 9.68
C PHE A 131 -12.86 13.14 11.19
N ARG A 132 -11.71 13.54 11.75
CA ARG A 132 -11.36 13.47 13.18
C ARG A 132 -11.43 12.05 13.74
N ASP A 133 -11.23 11.04 12.89
CA ASP A 133 -11.30 9.63 13.28
C ASP A 133 -9.92 8.99 13.49
N ARG A 134 -8.85 9.68 13.07
CA ARG A 134 -7.44 9.25 13.23
C ARG A 134 -7.23 7.81 12.73
N ALA A 135 -7.87 7.47 11.62
CA ALA A 135 -7.88 6.12 11.06
C ALA A 135 -6.49 5.66 10.58
N ILE A 136 -5.70 6.60 10.07
CA ILE A 136 -4.35 6.35 9.54
C ILE A 136 -3.33 6.60 10.65
N GLY A 137 -2.56 5.56 10.97
CA GLY A 137 -1.50 5.60 11.97
C GLY A 137 -0.28 4.83 11.51
N PHE A 138 0.89 5.25 11.99
CA PHE A 138 2.20 4.70 11.59
C PHE A 138 2.88 4.03 12.80
N PRO A 139 2.60 2.74 13.06
CA PRO A 139 3.16 2.03 14.21
C PRO A 139 4.62 1.66 13.97
N TRP A 140 5.53 2.63 14.13
CA TRP A 140 6.95 2.49 13.78
C TRP A 140 7.65 1.36 14.53
N ARG A 141 7.39 1.20 15.84
CA ARG A 141 8.00 0.15 16.67
C ARG A 141 6.95 -0.66 17.41
N ALA A 142 6.87 -1.95 17.11
CA ALA A 142 6.46 -2.91 18.13
C ALA A 142 7.54 -2.90 19.23
N HIS A 143 7.16 -2.71 20.49
CA HIS A 143 8.10 -2.55 21.62
C HIS A 143 8.86 -3.85 21.99
N ARG A 144 9.18 -4.72 21.01
CA ARG A 144 9.83 -6.02 21.18
C ARG A 144 10.99 -6.18 20.21
N ARG A 145 12.04 -6.86 20.65
CA ARG A 145 13.20 -7.23 19.82
C ARG A 145 12.79 -8.24 18.76
N TRP A 146 13.49 -8.25 17.63
CA TRP A 146 13.21 -9.20 16.54
C TRP A 146 13.62 -10.63 16.91
N GLY A 147 12.70 -11.57 16.70
CA GLY A 147 12.92 -12.99 16.98
C GLY A 147 13.71 -13.71 15.88
N ARG A 148 14.13 -14.96 16.14
CA ARG A 148 14.88 -15.79 15.17
C ARG A 148 14.13 -16.02 13.86
N LEU A 149 12.81 -16.20 13.92
CA LEU A 149 11.98 -16.37 12.71
C LEU A 149 11.96 -15.11 11.84
N GLN A 150 11.98 -13.92 12.46
CA GLN A 150 12.02 -12.65 11.73
C GLN A 150 13.37 -12.47 11.04
N TRP A 151 14.47 -12.77 11.73
CA TRP A 151 15.80 -12.77 11.10
C TRP A 151 15.92 -13.80 9.97
N GLY A 152 15.44 -15.03 10.18
CA GLY A 152 15.42 -16.04 9.13
C GLY A 152 14.61 -15.60 7.91
N TRP A 153 13.50 -14.89 8.14
CA TRP A 153 12.70 -14.32 7.07
C TRP A 153 13.44 -13.23 6.28
N LEU A 154 14.15 -12.31 6.95
CA LEU A 154 14.95 -11.29 6.27
C LEU A 154 16.01 -11.92 5.34
N ILE A 155 16.68 -12.99 5.82
CA ILE A 155 17.64 -13.74 5.01
C ILE A 155 16.93 -14.43 3.84
N ALA A 156 15.78 -15.07 4.09
CA ALA A 156 15.02 -15.74 3.05
C ALA A 156 14.58 -14.78 1.92
N VAL A 157 14.15 -13.57 2.25
CA VAL A 157 13.78 -12.54 1.27
C VAL A 157 14.97 -12.14 0.40
N LEU A 158 16.15 -11.95 0.99
CA LEU A 158 17.37 -11.66 0.24
C LEU A 158 17.74 -12.81 -0.72
N VAL A 159 17.69 -14.05 -0.23
CA VAL A 159 18.02 -15.23 -1.04
C VAL A 159 17.01 -15.42 -2.18
N LEU A 160 15.72 -15.34 -1.88
CA LEU A 160 14.66 -15.47 -2.88
C LEU A 160 14.74 -14.35 -3.91
N GLY A 161 14.94 -13.11 -3.47
CA GLY A 161 15.14 -11.97 -4.35
C GLY A 161 16.34 -12.18 -5.27
N TRP A 162 17.48 -12.59 -4.72
CA TRP A 162 18.71 -12.83 -5.47
C TRP A 162 18.56 -13.97 -6.50
N LEU A 163 17.77 -14.99 -6.20
CA LEU A 163 17.51 -16.11 -7.13
C LEU A 163 16.50 -15.76 -8.23
N ILE A 164 15.42 -15.06 -7.88
CA ILE A 164 14.24 -14.91 -8.75
C ILE A 164 14.32 -13.63 -9.58
N LEU A 165 14.76 -12.52 -8.98
CA LEU A 165 14.69 -11.20 -9.62
C LEU A 165 15.59 -11.05 -10.85
N PRO A 166 16.86 -11.51 -10.86
CA PRO A 166 17.69 -11.41 -12.06
C PRO A 166 17.06 -12.12 -13.25
N PHE A 167 16.55 -13.33 -13.02
CA PHE A 167 15.86 -14.10 -14.05
C PHE A 167 14.63 -13.34 -14.57
N TYR A 168 13.80 -12.80 -13.68
CA TYR A 168 12.63 -12.01 -14.08
C TYR A 168 13.02 -10.78 -14.92
N PHE A 169 13.89 -9.92 -14.38
CA PHE A 169 14.22 -8.64 -15.01
C PHE A 169 14.95 -8.83 -16.35
N ILE A 170 15.95 -9.71 -16.39
CA ILE A 170 16.83 -9.87 -17.55
C ILE A 170 16.16 -10.74 -18.63
N ALA A 171 15.63 -11.92 -18.27
CA ALA A 171 15.05 -12.82 -19.26
C ALA A 171 13.77 -12.26 -19.90
N SER A 172 13.03 -11.42 -19.17
CA SER A 172 11.80 -10.80 -19.67
C SER A 172 12.03 -9.42 -20.32
N GLY A 173 13.26 -8.88 -20.25
CA GLY A 173 13.58 -7.52 -20.72
C GLY A 173 12.96 -6.39 -19.89
N VAL A 174 12.34 -6.70 -18.75
CA VAL A 174 11.59 -5.74 -17.91
C VAL A 174 12.49 -4.64 -17.33
N TYR A 175 13.80 -4.90 -17.19
CA TYR A 175 14.75 -3.87 -16.75
C TYR A 175 14.73 -2.62 -17.64
N GLN A 176 14.31 -2.73 -18.90
CA GLN A 176 14.23 -1.61 -19.85
C GLN A 176 13.07 -0.64 -19.57
N ASN A 177 12.11 -1.02 -18.71
CA ASN A 177 11.09 -0.09 -18.23
C ASN A 177 11.65 0.93 -17.22
N TRP A 178 12.87 0.70 -16.75
CA TRP A 178 13.59 1.55 -15.82
C TRP A 178 14.61 2.42 -16.57
N PRO A 179 14.96 3.58 -16.01
CA PRO A 179 15.93 4.48 -16.60
C PRO A 179 17.30 3.79 -16.71
N VAL A 180 18.01 4.08 -17.80
CA VAL A 180 19.40 3.67 -17.93
C VAL A 180 20.24 4.38 -16.88
N VAL A 181 20.99 3.62 -16.08
CA VAL A 181 21.80 4.12 -14.96
C VAL A 181 23.28 3.82 -15.18
N ASP A 182 23.90 4.56 -16.09
CA ASP A 182 25.29 4.36 -16.53
C ASP A 182 26.31 5.28 -15.84
N SER A 183 25.85 6.21 -15.00
CA SER A 183 26.70 7.14 -14.26
C SER A 183 26.50 7.06 -12.74
N PRO A 184 27.53 7.36 -11.92
CA PRO A 184 27.42 7.30 -10.46
C PRO A 184 26.29 8.17 -9.88
N ASP A 185 26.00 9.33 -10.50
CA ASP A 185 24.91 10.22 -10.09
C ASP A 185 23.54 9.57 -10.31
N LEU A 186 23.31 8.99 -11.49
CA LEU A 186 22.05 8.29 -11.80
C LEU A 186 21.86 7.04 -10.93
N ILE A 187 22.93 6.31 -10.65
CA ILE A 187 22.91 5.16 -9.73
C ILE A 187 22.51 5.62 -8.31
N ALA A 188 23.08 6.72 -7.82
CA ALA A 188 22.73 7.27 -6.51
C ALA A 188 21.27 7.73 -6.44
N ARG A 189 20.77 8.40 -7.50
CA ARG A 189 19.36 8.81 -7.60
C ARG A 189 18.42 7.61 -7.64
N LEU A 190 18.76 6.56 -8.38
CA LEU A 190 17.98 5.32 -8.42
C LEU A 190 17.93 4.69 -7.02
N PHE A 191 19.06 4.60 -6.32
CA PHE A 191 19.11 4.05 -4.96
C PHE A 191 18.18 4.81 -4.00
N VAL A 192 18.24 6.15 -4.03
CA VAL A 192 17.37 7.00 -3.22
C VAL A 192 15.90 6.86 -3.64
N GLY A 193 15.62 6.85 -4.93
CA GLY A 193 14.28 6.73 -5.50
C GLY A 193 13.62 5.40 -5.13
N VAL A 194 14.28 4.29 -5.40
CA VAL A 194 13.82 2.94 -5.08
C VAL A 194 13.58 2.81 -3.57
N GLY A 195 14.54 3.22 -2.72
CA GLY A 195 14.35 3.15 -1.27
C GLY A 195 13.23 4.06 -0.75
N ALA A 196 13.06 5.25 -1.31
CA ALA A 196 11.97 6.16 -0.95
C ALA A 196 10.60 5.59 -1.35
N VAL A 197 10.50 4.99 -2.54
CA VAL A 197 9.29 4.32 -3.01
C VAL A 197 8.95 3.12 -2.14
N GLY A 198 9.92 2.28 -1.76
CA GLY A 198 9.66 1.15 -0.86
C GLY A 198 9.12 1.57 0.51
N ILE A 199 9.60 2.68 1.08
CA ILE A 199 9.02 3.25 2.30
C ILE A 199 7.60 3.76 2.03
N TRP A 200 7.41 4.48 0.92
CA TRP A 200 6.12 5.03 0.53
C TRP A 200 5.06 3.96 0.34
N ASP A 201 5.41 2.82 -0.27
CA ASP A 201 4.54 1.67 -0.48
C ASP A 201 3.93 1.18 0.83
N GLU A 202 4.73 1.12 1.89
CA GLU A 202 4.23 0.72 3.21
C GLU A 202 3.32 1.77 3.86
N LEU A 203 3.60 3.05 3.63
CA LEU A 203 2.77 4.14 4.15
C LEU A 203 1.43 4.21 3.44
N PHE A 204 1.43 4.03 2.12
CA PHE A 204 0.23 4.12 1.31
C PHE A 204 -0.56 2.81 1.34
N PHE A 205 0.01 1.71 0.87
CA PHE A 205 -0.75 0.49 0.71
C PHE A 205 -1.08 -0.18 2.04
N ILE A 206 -0.12 -0.27 2.96
CA ILE A 206 -0.35 -0.94 4.25
C ILE A 206 -0.98 0.00 5.29
N CYS A 207 -0.37 1.16 5.53
CA CYS A 207 -0.85 2.06 6.59
C CYS A 207 -2.08 2.89 6.21
N THR A 208 -2.39 3.01 4.91
CA THR A 208 -3.58 3.72 4.43
C THR A 208 -4.60 2.76 3.85
N VAL A 209 -4.37 2.18 2.67
CA VAL A 209 -5.37 1.36 1.96
C VAL A 209 -5.82 0.15 2.78
N PHE A 210 -4.88 -0.71 3.20
CA PHE A 210 -5.16 -1.91 3.98
C PHE A 210 -5.73 -1.58 5.36
N ALA A 211 -5.15 -0.60 6.06
CA ALA A 211 -5.63 -0.18 7.38
C ALA A 211 -7.09 0.32 7.34
N LEU A 212 -7.44 1.13 6.33
CA LEU A 212 -8.81 1.63 6.14
C LEU A 212 -9.77 0.49 5.79
N LEU A 213 -9.41 -0.39 4.86
CA LEU A 213 -10.24 -1.55 4.48
C LEU A 213 -10.47 -2.53 5.63
N ARG A 214 -9.46 -2.74 6.49
CA ARG A 214 -9.55 -3.61 7.69
C ARG A 214 -10.51 -3.13 8.76
N ARG A 215 -10.93 -1.85 8.73
CA ARG A 215 -11.99 -1.36 9.62
C ARG A 215 -13.36 -1.97 9.28
N HIS A 216 -13.52 -2.44 8.05
CA HIS A 216 -14.81 -2.90 7.49
C HIS A 216 -14.80 -4.38 7.12
N PHE A 217 -13.65 -4.94 6.73
CA PHE A 217 -13.55 -6.30 6.21
C PHE A 217 -12.61 -7.19 7.03
N PRO A 218 -12.77 -8.53 6.98
CA PRO A 218 -11.76 -9.46 7.47
C PRO A 218 -10.40 -9.20 6.82
N ASP A 219 -9.31 -9.47 7.55
CA ASP A 219 -7.95 -9.17 7.10
C ASP A 219 -7.64 -9.75 5.72
N ALA A 220 -8.10 -10.98 5.42
CA ALA A 220 -7.90 -11.62 4.12
C ALA A 220 -8.53 -10.83 2.96
N VAL A 221 -9.78 -10.35 3.12
CA VAL A 221 -10.49 -9.58 2.09
C VAL A 221 -9.84 -8.22 1.89
N ALA A 222 -9.51 -7.52 2.98
CA ALA A 222 -8.80 -6.25 2.91
C ALA A 222 -7.43 -6.38 2.23
N ASN A 223 -6.73 -7.49 2.48
CA ASN A 223 -5.42 -7.78 1.89
C ASN A 223 -5.51 -8.01 0.38
N VAL A 224 -6.51 -8.78 -0.07
CA VAL A 224 -6.77 -8.99 -1.51
C VAL A 224 -7.12 -7.67 -2.20
N LEU A 225 -8.00 -6.86 -1.60
CA LEU A 225 -8.39 -5.55 -2.14
C LEU A 225 -7.20 -4.59 -2.24
N GLN A 226 -6.35 -4.53 -1.21
CA GLN A 226 -5.12 -3.74 -1.26
C GLN A 226 -4.14 -4.28 -2.30
N ALA A 227 -4.03 -5.60 -2.47
CA ALA A 227 -3.16 -6.20 -3.47
C ALA A 227 -3.54 -5.78 -4.90
N ILE A 228 -4.84 -5.64 -5.21
CA ILE A 228 -5.30 -5.10 -6.50
C ILE A 228 -4.69 -3.72 -6.76
N VAL A 229 -4.75 -2.84 -5.74
CA VAL A 229 -4.25 -1.46 -5.84
C VAL A 229 -2.73 -1.43 -5.96
N PHE A 230 -2.03 -2.21 -5.14
CA PHE A 230 -0.57 -2.34 -5.14
C PHE A 230 -0.01 -2.88 -6.45
N VAL A 231 -0.55 -4.00 -6.93
CA VAL A 231 -0.07 -4.66 -8.15
C VAL A 231 -0.32 -3.79 -9.37
N SER A 232 -1.44 -3.07 -9.41
CA SER A 232 -1.74 -2.11 -10.48
C SER A 232 -0.73 -0.95 -10.49
N PHE A 233 -0.38 -0.42 -9.32
CA PHE A 233 0.64 0.63 -9.21
C PHE A 233 2.01 0.14 -9.67
N LEU A 234 2.46 -1.04 -9.21
CA LEU A 234 3.74 -1.61 -9.63
C LEU A 234 3.80 -1.94 -11.13
N TRP A 235 2.66 -2.32 -11.73
CA TRP A 235 2.59 -2.50 -13.17
C TRP A 235 2.97 -1.22 -13.92
N GLU A 236 2.43 -0.07 -13.52
CA GLU A 236 2.77 1.21 -14.13
C GLU A 236 4.22 1.63 -13.83
N LEU A 237 4.69 1.35 -12.61
CA LEU A 237 6.07 1.65 -12.19
C LEU A 237 7.13 0.91 -13.04
N GLY A 238 6.80 -0.29 -13.53
CA GLY A 238 7.66 -1.02 -14.45
C GLY A 238 7.63 -2.55 -14.32
N TYR A 239 6.90 -3.13 -13.37
CA TYR A 239 6.80 -4.59 -13.16
C TYR A 239 5.84 -5.26 -14.16
N ARG A 240 6.17 -5.16 -15.45
CA ARG A 240 5.38 -5.66 -16.59
C ARG A 240 5.57 -7.18 -16.81
N ALA A 241 5.02 -7.68 -17.92
CA ALA A 241 5.04 -9.09 -18.31
C ALA A 241 4.41 -9.99 -17.23
N TRP A 242 5.10 -11.04 -16.79
CA TRP A 242 4.62 -11.94 -15.74
C TRP A 242 4.89 -11.41 -14.32
N GLY A 243 5.28 -10.14 -14.18
CA GLY A 243 5.49 -9.45 -12.90
C GLY A 243 4.39 -9.68 -11.83
N PRO A 244 3.09 -9.72 -12.19
CA PRO A 244 2.02 -10.05 -11.24
C PRO A 244 2.21 -11.37 -10.47
N VAL A 245 2.88 -12.37 -11.05
CA VAL A 245 3.19 -13.64 -10.36
C VAL A 245 4.14 -13.42 -9.18
N LEU A 246 4.95 -12.37 -9.21
CA LEU A 246 5.85 -11.97 -8.12
C LEU A 246 5.19 -10.96 -7.18
N THR A 247 4.54 -9.93 -7.75
CA THR A 247 4.01 -8.79 -6.97
C THR A 247 2.74 -9.15 -6.19
N ILE A 248 1.90 -10.09 -6.68
CA ILE A 248 0.71 -10.54 -5.93
C ILE A 248 1.11 -11.27 -4.64
N PRO A 249 1.97 -12.32 -4.65
CA PRO A 249 2.43 -12.93 -3.41
C PRO A 249 3.10 -11.95 -2.47
N PHE A 250 3.91 -11.02 -3.01
CA PHE A 250 4.59 -9.99 -2.22
C PHE A 250 3.58 -9.08 -1.50
N ALA A 251 2.59 -8.54 -2.22
CA ALA A 251 1.54 -7.69 -1.65
C ALA A 251 0.77 -8.40 -0.51
N LEU A 252 0.34 -9.64 -0.76
CA LEU A 252 -0.39 -10.42 0.22
C LEU A 252 0.45 -10.72 1.46
N LEU A 253 1.74 -10.97 1.26
CA LEU A 253 2.68 -11.25 2.33
C LEU A 253 2.99 -10.01 3.17
N GLN A 254 3.10 -8.82 2.58
CA GLN A 254 3.27 -7.56 3.30
C GLN A 254 2.10 -7.33 4.27
N GLY A 255 0.85 -7.42 3.79
CA GLY A 255 -0.33 -7.28 4.65
C GLY A 255 -0.40 -8.35 5.75
N PHE A 256 -0.03 -9.59 5.43
CA PHE A 256 0.06 -10.68 6.42
C PHE A 256 1.11 -10.41 7.50
N ILE A 257 2.33 -10.00 7.11
CA ILE A 257 3.40 -9.67 8.05
C ILE A 257 2.99 -8.50 8.93
N PHE A 258 2.31 -7.49 8.38
CA PHE A 258 1.80 -6.36 9.17
C PHE A 258 0.79 -6.81 10.23
N VAL A 259 -0.15 -7.70 9.87
CA VAL A 259 -1.13 -8.27 10.82
C VAL A 259 -0.42 -9.09 11.90
N ARG A 260 0.64 -9.83 11.55
CA ARG A 260 1.36 -10.68 12.51
C ARG A 260 2.31 -9.90 13.44
N THR A 261 2.94 -8.85 12.94
CA THR A 261 4.01 -8.15 13.65
C THR A 261 3.58 -6.81 14.24
N HIS A 262 2.56 -6.18 13.67
CA HIS A 262 2.11 -4.81 13.99
C HIS A 262 3.28 -3.80 14.00
N SER A 263 4.31 -4.03 13.19
CA SER A 263 5.57 -3.29 13.21
C SER A 263 5.90 -2.75 11.83
N LEU A 264 5.62 -1.47 11.60
CA LEU A 264 5.91 -0.81 10.33
C LEU A 264 7.40 -0.89 9.98
N ALA A 265 8.30 -0.69 10.96
CA ALA A 265 9.74 -0.79 10.69
C ALA A 265 10.16 -2.19 10.20
N TYR A 266 9.49 -3.26 10.64
CA TYR A 266 9.83 -4.60 10.18
C TYR A 266 9.38 -4.83 8.73
N VAL A 267 8.16 -4.42 8.40
CA VAL A 267 7.64 -4.52 7.03
C VAL A 267 8.46 -3.66 6.06
N VAL A 268 8.75 -2.41 6.44
CA VAL A 268 9.64 -1.51 5.68
C VAL A 268 11.03 -2.12 5.50
N THR A 269 11.59 -2.76 6.53
CA THR A 269 12.91 -3.42 6.39
C THR A 269 12.85 -4.56 5.38
N VAL A 270 11.82 -5.41 5.45
CA VAL A 270 11.61 -6.50 4.47
C VAL A 270 11.52 -5.94 3.05
N HIS A 271 10.75 -4.87 2.87
CA HIS A 271 10.60 -4.20 1.58
C HIS A 271 11.94 -3.64 1.09
N LEU A 272 12.63 -2.84 1.91
CA LEU A 272 13.90 -2.23 1.54
C LEU A 272 14.99 -3.25 1.21
N LEU A 273 14.98 -4.43 1.85
CA LEU A 273 15.89 -5.52 1.48
C LEU A 273 15.58 -6.09 0.10
N PHE A 274 14.30 -6.29 -0.21
CA PHE A 274 13.87 -6.72 -1.54
C PHE A 274 14.26 -5.67 -2.60
N ASP A 275 13.99 -4.40 -2.31
CA ASP A 275 14.34 -3.25 -3.15
C ASP A 275 15.84 -3.09 -3.37
N ALA A 276 16.66 -3.37 -2.35
CA ALA A 276 18.11 -3.37 -2.50
C ALA A 276 18.57 -4.42 -3.52
N VAL A 277 17.90 -5.58 -3.57
CA VAL A 277 18.17 -6.58 -4.61
C VAL A 277 17.69 -6.09 -5.97
N VAL A 278 16.48 -5.52 -6.07
CA VAL A 278 15.97 -4.92 -7.32
C VAL A 278 16.95 -3.88 -7.87
N PHE A 279 17.39 -2.95 -7.02
CA PHE A 279 18.40 -1.95 -7.36
C PHE A 279 19.69 -2.61 -7.88
N GLY A 280 20.20 -3.60 -7.16
CA GLY A 280 21.40 -4.33 -7.57
C GLY A 280 21.25 -4.97 -8.96
N VAL A 281 20.10 -5.60 -9.23
CA VAL A 281 19.79 -6.23 -10.52
C VAL A 281 19.70 -5.18 -11.63
N LEU A 282 19.05 -4.03 -11.38
CA LEU A 282 18.93 -2.96 -12.37
C LEU A 282 20.28 -2.35 -12.72
N VAL A 283 21.16 -2.14 -11.72
CA VAL A 283 22.53 -1.67 -11.94
C VAL A 283 23.34 -2.70 -12.73
N HIS A 284 23.23 -3.98 -12.37
CA HIS A 284 23.89 -5.07 -13.09
C HIS A 284 23.45 -5.15 -14.57
N ALA A 285 22.14 -5.10 -14.82
CA ALA A 285 21.57 -5.23 -16.15
C ALA A 285 21.97 -4.07 -17.09
N HIS A 286 22.06 -2.84 -16.56
CA HIS A 286 22.50 -1.68 -17.35
C HIS A 286 24.02 -1.51 -17.44
N ASN A 287 24.78 -2.13 -16.53
CA ASN A 287 26.24 -2.05 -16.48
C ASN A 287 26.85 -3.46 -16.38
N PRO A 288 26.87 -4.23 -17.48
CA PRO A 288 27.45 -5.57 -17.48
C PRO A 288 28.91 -5.53 -16.97
N GLY A 289 29.19 -6.30 -15.92
CA GLY A 289 30.52 -6.40 -15.30
C GLY A 289 30.77 -5.55 -14.05
N LEU A 290 29.91 -4.57 -13.73
CA LEU A 290 30.06 -3.74 -12.52
C LEU A 290 29.73 -4.51 -11.23
N LEU A 291 28.74 -5.41 -11.28
CA LEU A 291 28.31 -6.24 -10.16
C LEU A 291 28.20 -7.73 -10.55
N PRO A 292 29.30 -8.49 -10.64
CA PRO A 292 29.28 -9.90 -11.06
C PRO A 292 28.81 -10.84 -9.94
N ILE A 293 27.68 -10.51 -9.31
CA ILE A 293 27.10 -11.27 -8.20
C ILE A 293 25.80 -11.98 -8.58
N PHE A 294 25.19 -11.64 -9.72
CA PHE A 294 23.96 -12.26 -10.20
C PHE A 294 24.27 -13.36 -11.22
N LEU A 295 23.42 -14.39 -11.26
CA LEU A 295 23.64 -15.62 -12.04
C LEU A 295 23.37 -15.46 -13.55
N VAL A 296 22.76 -14.35 -13.96
CA VAL A 296 22.34 -14.01 -15.33
C VAL A 296 22.79 -12.60 -15.63
#